data_AF-A0AAV4NLY3-F1
#
_entry.id   AF-A0AAV4NLY3-F1
#
_cell.length_a   1.000
_cell.length_b   1.000
_cell.length_c   1.000
_cell.angle_alpha   90.00
_cell.angle_beta   90.00
_cell.angle_gamma   90.00
#
_symmetry.space_group_name_H-M   'P 1'
#
loop_
_entity.id
_entity.type
_entity.pdbx_description
1 polymer ?
#
loop_
_entity_poly.entity_id
_entity_poly.type
_entity_poly.pdbx_seq_one_letter_code
_entity_poly.pdbx_strand_id
1 'polypeptide(L)'
;MHKSSSNLTYRFSSVDLTKRSNSHLEDISQHATRRMAIMNEAEEQERKIVHEFCHLLEKSKQLFNGLRDLPQYGHKQWQAYFGRTFDVYTKLWKFQQQHRQVLDSKYALKRWQIGEIASKIGQLYYHYYLRTSETNYLNETFSFYAAIRARGYYNKASKEERSDLMVKKLRYYARFIVVCLLLKKMKLVKELVRELAKQIDDYTSTYEPEDQLEWSLVLGEIKSFIEADNLVNITDVNSAPVVLSHRLNPLNSPPVEKLPTNHLTLQEILIVGNCCDQVKFSELTLDMFRMLQTVEREPQEEATQMFDSTPTPGRIPFPPDNGDQRPAKRENPHKYLLYKPNISQLIVFLSSGFKELPPNGVLLLYMSADGCFTNVKHPDDGYDYGGIATNSKREPDHINKRNVQLKDIHCLYPGDLYPLTRKPLFVIVDSDNSHAFQYIPRYFGQPVLVLMSPEDIPPSFHDQQHKGNLFTLFLHSPLTAICFICNITEIPHTLWEKSQSHVDRFMSEASRLLVKCRNIDPAFLQFYGDDFLRLLILRFIFCRVVLRLHRLFMNNNFSPRSHPPLSEPEILEQPSLKKVIIELVSVLDVRNMFNEIEETD
;
A
#
# COMPACT_ATOMS: atom_id res chain seq x y z
N MET A 1 -37.26 8.71 -115.90
CA MET A 1 -38.67 8.91 -116.29
C MET A 1 -39.37 9.69 -115.19
N HIS A 2 -40.02 10.77 -115.61
CA HIS A 2 -41.09 11.57 -114.98
C HIS A 2 -40.96 12.20 -113.58
N LYS A 3 -41.08 13.54 -113.66
CA LYS A 3 -41.38 14.58 -112.66
C LYS A 3 -42.75 14.42 -111.98
N SER A 4 -42.87 14.96 -110.76
CA SER A 4 -43.88 15.96 -110.28
C SER A 4 -43.84 16.01 -108.73
N SER A 5 -43.26 17.00 -108.05
CA SER A 5 -43.66 18.41 -107.79
C SER A 5 -44.86 18.62 -106.84
N SER A 6 -44.58 19.04 -105.59
CA SER A 6 -45.41 20.01 -104.81
C SER A 6 -44.77 20.48 -103.48
N ASN A 7 -44.23 21.71 -103.53
CA ASN A 7 -44.28 22.88 -102.61
C ASN A 7 -44.17 22.84 -101.06
N LEU A 8 -43.28 23.75 -100.60
CA LEU A 8 -43.26 24.68 -99.44
C LEU A 8 -43.27 24.06 -98.01
N THR A 9 -42.38 24.40 -97.07
CA THR A 9 -41.95 25.74 -96.63
C THR A 9 -40.71 25.58 -95.72
N TYR A 10 -39.66 26.39 -95.88
CA TYR A 10 -38.55 26.50 -94.92
C TYR A 10 -38.91 27.50 -93.81
N ARG A 11 -38.95 27.08 -92.55
CA ARG A 11 -38.83 27.96 -91.37
C ARG A 11 -37.46 27.75 -90.73
N PHE A 12 -36.65 28.80 -90.71
CA PHE A 12 -35.53 28.93 -89.79
C PHE A 12 -36.09 28.99 -88.36
N SER A 13 -35.65 28.09 -87.47
CA SER A 13 -35.76 28.28 -86.01
C SER A 13 -34.35 28.38 -85.43
N SER A 14 -34.09 29.50 -84.76
CA SER A 14 -32.84 29.75 -84.06
C SER A 14 -32.61 28.67 -82.99
N VAL A 15 -31.43 28.08 -83.01
CA VAL A 15 -30.96 27.18 -81.95
C VAL A 15 -30.79 28.00 -80.67
N ASP A 16 -31.64 27.73 -79.69
CA ASP A 16 -31.61 28.32 -78.35
C ASP A 16 -30.41 27.73 -77.56
N LEU A 17 -29.23 28.33 -77.74
CA LEU A 17 -27.98 27.99 -77.03
C LEU A 17 -27.99 28.42 -75.53
N THR A 18 -29.09 28.97 -75.04
CA THR A 18 -29.25 29.53 -73.68
C THR A 18 -29.83 28.54 -72.66
N LYS A 19 -30.40 27.40 -73.08
CA LYS A 19 -31.01 26.42 -72.16
C LYS A 19 -30.06 25.35 -71.63
N ARG A 20 -28.91 25.11 -72.26
CA ARG A 20 -27.91 24.11 -71.81
C ARG A 20 -26.90 24.65 -70.79
N SER A 21 -26.76 25.96 -70.66
CA SER A 21 -25.87 26.61 -69.69
C SER A 21 -26.49 26.75 -68.30
N ASN A 22 -27.81 26.97 -68.20
CA ASN A 22 -28.49 27.16 -66.91
C ASN A 22 -28.63 25.86 -66.09
N SER A 23 -28.87 24.71 -66.73
CA SER A 23 -28.99 23.43 -66.00
C SER A 23 -27.67 22.98 -65.37
N HIS A 24 -26.53 23.28 -66.00
CA HIS A 24 -25.21 22.94 -65.48
C HIS A 24 -24.79 23.87 -64.32
N LEU A 25 -25.19 25.14 -64.37
CA LEU A 25 -24.98 26.10 -63.27
C LEU A 25 -25.88 25.80 -62.05
N GLU A 26 -27.12 25.37 -62.27
CA GLU A 26 -28.02 24.91 -61.19
C GLU A 26 -27.53 23.62 -60.53
N ASP A 27 -27.04 22.64 -61.29
CA ASP A 27 -26.43 21.42 -60.75
C ASP A 27 -25.17 21.73 -59.92
N ILE A 28 -24.29 22.63 -60.40
CA ILE A 28 -23.10 23.06 -59.65
C ILE A 28 -23.50 23.80 -58.36
N SER A 29 -24.53 24.66 -58.43
CA SER A 29 -25.05 25.38 -57.27
C SER A 29 -25.66 24.43 -56.23
N GLN A 30 -26.47 23.46 -56.64
CA GLN A 30 -27.05 22.46 -55.73
C GLN A 30 -25.98 21.55 -55.13
N HIS A 31 -24.96 21.17 -55.91
CA HIS A 31 -23.83 20.39 -55.42
C HIS A 31 -22.97 21.19 -54.41
N ALA A 32 -22.81 22.50 -54.62
CA ALA A 32 -22.14 23.41 -53.71
C ALA A 32 -22.93 23.62 -52.41
N THR A 33 -24.24 23.82 -52.49
CA THR A 33 -25.13 23.93 -51.32
C THR A 33 -25.16 22.63 -50.51
N ARG A 34 -25.20 21.47 -51.17
CA ARG A 34 -25.13 20.17 -50.51
C ARG A 34 -23.78 19.92 -49.84
N ARG A 35 -22.67 20.36 -50.46
CA ARG A 35 -21.34 20.32 -49.84
C ARG A 35 -21.25 21.25 -48.62
N MET A 36 -21.81 22.46 -48.69
CA MET A 36 -21.86 23.37 -47.54
C MET A 36 -22.71 22.81 -46.39
N ALA A 37 -23.83 22.16 -46.70
CA ALA A 37 -24.67 21.50 -45.69
C ALA A 37 -23.93 20.36 -44.98
N ILE A 38 -23.23 19.49 -45.74
CA ILE A 38 -22.42 18.40 -45.18
C ILE A 38 -21.25 18.95 -44.34
N MET A 39 -20.61 20.04 -44.79
CA MET A 39 -19.54 20.69 -44.02
C MET A 39 -20.07 21.29 -42.71
N ASN A 40 -21.24 21.94 -42.74
CA ASN A 40 -21.88 22.49 -41.54
C ASN A 40 -22.30 21.39 -40.55
N GLU A 41 -22.84 20.26 -41.04
CA GLU A 41 -23.17 19.10 -40.21
C GLU A 41 -21.92 18.46 -39.58
N ALA A 42 -20.84 18.32 -40.35
CA ALA A 42 -19.57 17.80 -39.85
C ALA A 42 -18.97 18.71 -38.76
N GLU A 43 -18.96 20.04 -38.98
CA GLU A 43 -18.51 20.99 -37.97
C GLU A 43 -19.38 20.98 -36.72
N GLU A 44 -20.69 20.81 -36.86
CA GLU A 44 -21.58 20.68 -35.72
C GLU A 44 -21.33 19.40 -34.92
N GLN A 45 -21.04 18.29 -35.62
CA GLN A 45 -20.65 17.04 -34.98
C GLN A 45 -19.31 17.17 -34.24
N GLU A 46 -18.33 17.86 -34.82
CA GLU A 46 -17.05 18.17 -34.15
C GLU A 46 -17.26 19.04 -32.90
N ARG A 47 -18.12 20.06 -32.97
CA ARG A 47 -18.51 20.88 -31.79
C ARG A 47 -19.15 20.04 -30.69
N LYS A 48 -20.04 19.10 -31.04
CA LYS A 48 -20.67 18.17 -30.09
C LYS A 48 -19.63 17.27 -29.41
N ILE A 49 -18.65 16.76 -30.16
CA ILE A 49 -17.54 15.97 -29.62
C ILE A 49 -16.74 16.77 -28.59
N VAL A 50 -16.37 18.01 -28.90
CA VAL A 50 -15.62 18.87 -27.98
C VAL A 50 -16.42 19.17 -26.71
N HIS A 51 -17.71 19.47 -26.84
CA HIS A 51 -18.58 19.73 -25.70
C HIS A 51 -18.74 18.51 -24.79
N GLU A 52 -18.97 17.31 -25.35
CA GLU A 52 -19.04 16.06 -24.58
C GLU A 52 -17.70 15.75 -23.89
N PHE A 53 -16.56 15.98 -24.54
CA PHE A 53 -15.25 15.82 -23.90
C PHE A 53 -15.08 16.76 -22.70
N CYS A 54 -15.42 18.04 -22.85
CA CYS A 54 -15.38 19.01 -21.74
C CYS A 54 -16.30 18.60 -20.59
N HIS A 55 -17.52 18.15 -20.90
CA HIS A 55 -18.48 17.67 -19.91
C HIS A 55 -17.94 16.46 -19.14
N LEU A 56 -17.39 15.46 -19.84
CA LEU A 56 -16.77 14.30 -19.20
C LEU A 56 -15.57 14.69 -18.34
N LEU A 57 -14.75 15.64 -18.80
CA LEU A 57 -13.59 16.12 -18.05
C LEU A 57 -14.02 16.81 -16.75
N GLU A 58 -14.99 17.71 -16.80
CA GLU A 58 -15.50 18.40 -15.61
C GLU A 58 -16.18 17.43 -14.62
N LYS A 59 -17.06 16.57 -15.13
CA LYS A 59 -17.75 15.55 -14.33
C LYS A 59 -16.76 14.60 -13.65
N SER A 60 -15.72 14.17 -14.37
CA SER A 60 -14.68 13.29 -13.81
C SER A 60 -13.90 13.96 -12.67
N LYS A 61 -13.62 15.27 -12.78
CA LYS A 61 -12.93 16.05 -11.73
C LYS A 61 -13.81 16.22 -10.50
N GLN A 62 -15.09 16.56 -10.69
CA GLN A 62 -16.05 16.70 -9.60
C GLN A 62 -16.18 15.39 -8.80
N LEU A 63 -16.37 14.27 -9.50
CA LEU A 63 -16.44 12.95 -8.88
C LEU A 63 -15.13 12.58 -8.18
N PHE A 64 -13.98 12.80 -8.83
CA PHE A 64 -12.69 12.51 -8.20
C PHE A 64 -12.48 13.27 -6.89
N ASN A 65 -12.86 14.55 -6.84
CA ASN A 65 -12.72 15.36 -5.64
C ASN A 65 -13.63 14.86 -4.52
N GLY A 66 -14.87 14.48 -4.83
CA GLY A 66 -15.81 13.95 -3.84
C GLY A 66 -15.40 12.60 -3.23
N LEU A 67 -14.43 11.87 -3.82
CA LEU A 67 -13.85 10.69 -3.17
C LEU A 67 -13.14 11.01 -1.85
N ARG A 68 -12.66 12.25 -1.67
CA ARG A 68 -11.98 12.68 -0.44
C ARG A 68 -12.93 12.83 0.75
N ASP A 69 -14.18 13.12 0.47
CA ASP A 69 -15.21 13.35 1.48
C ASP A 69 -15.85 12.05 1.97
N LEU A 70 -15.54 10.92 1.31
CA LEU A 70 -16.03 9.61 1.71
C LEU A 70 -15.26 9.09 2.93
N PRO A 71 -15.96 8.48 3.91
CA PRO A 71 -15.32 7.84 5.05
C PRO A 71 -14.21 6.90 4.61
N GLN A 72 -13.05 6.98 5.26
CA GLN A 72 -11.90 6.11 5.00
C GLN A 72 -12.04 4.72 5.63
N TYR A 73 -13.01 4.58 6.54
CA TYR A 73 -13.40 3.34 7.19
C TYR A 73 -14.68 2.76 6.57
N GLY A 74 -14.87 1.46 6.73
CA GLY A 74 -16.05 0.73 6.29
C GLY A 74 -15.98 0.24 4.84
N HIS A 75 -16.51 -0.97 4.60
CA HIS A 75 -16.42 -1.65 3.31
C HIS A 75 -17.39 -1.14 2.25
N LYS A 76 -18.61 -0.73 2.64
CA LYS A 76 -19.72 -0.55 1.68
C LYS A 76 -19.97 0.90 1.25
N GLN A 77 -19.68 1.86 2.11
CA GLN A 77 -20.16 3.24 1.94
C GLN A 77 -19.55 3.95 0.72
N TRP A 78 -18.31 3.60 0.36
CA TRP A 78 -17.57 4.25 -0.72
C TRP A 78 -17.77 3.59 -2.09
N GLN A 79 -18.17 2.32 -2.15
CA GLN A 79 -18.13 1.49 -3.36
C GLN A 79 -18.95 2.06 -4.52
N ALA A 80 -20.21 2.43 -4.27
CA ALA A 80 -21.10 2.93 -5.33
C ALA A 80 -20.61 4.27 -5.91
N TYR A 81 -20.08 5.15 -5.07
CA TYR A 81 -19.52 6.43 -5.53
C TYR A 81 -18.21 6.22 -6.30
N PHE A 82 -17.36 5.31 -5.82
CA PHE A 82 -16.12 4.94 -6.48
C PHE A 82 -16.38 4.33 -7.87
N GLY A 83 -17.32 3.38 -7.97
CA GLY A 83 -17.72 2.76 -9.24
C GLY A 83 -18.15 3.80 -10.27
N ARG A 84 -19.06 4.72 -9.90
CA ARG A 84 -19.46 5.83 -10.78
C ARG A 84 -18.29 6.72 -11.21
N THR A 85 -17.36 7.01 -10.30
CA THR A 85 -16.17 7.81 -10.62
C THR A 85 -15.29 7.09 -11.64
N PHE A 86 -15.05 5.80 -11.42
CA PHE A 86 -14.25 4.96 -12.30
C PHE A 86 -14.87 4.81 -13.70
N ASP A 87 -16.19 4.63 -13.78
CA ASP A 87 -16.92 4.53 -15.04
C ASP A 87 -16.80 5.80 -15.89
N VAL A 88 -16.92 6.98 -15.26
CA VAL A 88 -16.77 8.26 -15.96
C VAL A 88 -15.34 8.46 -16.47
N TYR A 89 -14.32 8.12 -15.67
CA TYR A 89 -12.93 8.17 -16.15
C TYR A 89 -12.66 7.17 -17.28
N THR A 90 -13.25 5.98 -17.22
CA THR A 90 -13.14 4.98 -18.28
C THR A 90 -13.80 5.47 -19.57
N LYS A 91 -14.99 6.08 -19.47
CA LYS A 91 -15.67 6.70 -20.61
C LYS A 91 -14.82 7.85 -21.19
N LEU A 92 -14.30 8.75 -20.35
CA LEU A 92 -13.42 9.84 -20.76
C LEU A 92 -12.16 9.33 -21.48
N TRP A 93 -11.51 8.30 -20.94
CA TRP A 93 -10.31 7.70 -21.53
C TRP A 93 -10.57 7.12 -22.92
N LYS A 94 -11.68 6.40 -23.10
CA LYS A 94 -12.08 5.86 -24.40
C LYS A 94 -12.46 6.97 -25.38
N PHE A 95 -13.23 7.95 -24.92
CA PHE A 95 -13.71 9.06 -25.74
C PHE A 95 -12.55 9.83 -26.39
N GLN A 96 -11.51 10.14 -25.60
CA GLN A 96 -10.34 10.85 -26.14
C GLN A 96 -9.46 10.01 -27.08
N GLN A 97 -9.50 8.67 -26.99
CA GLN A 97 -8.83 7.79 -27.95
C GLN A 97 -9.60 7.76 -29.28
N GLN A 98 -10.92 7.59 -29.22
CA GLN A 98 -11.79 7.46 -30.38
C GLN A 98 -11.87 8.76 -31.20
N HIS A 99 -11.89 9.91 -30.54
CA HIS A 99 -12.06 11.21 -31.19
C HIS A 99 -10.78 12.05 -31.23
N ARG A 100 -9.61 11.41 -31.15
CA ARG A 100 -8.33 12.11 -30.96
C ARG A 100 -8.07 13.22 -31.99
N GLN A 101 -8.29 12.91 -33.28
CA GLN A 101 -8.02 13.86 -34.37
C GLN A 101 -8.84 15.15 -34.27
N VAL A 102 -10.11 15.04 -33.84
CA VAL A 102 -11.00 16.19 -33.64
C VAL A 102 -10.58 16.98 -32.42
N LEU A 103 -10.24 16.31 -31.31
CA LEU A 103 -9.79 16.97 -30.08
C LEU A 103 -8.44 17.69 -30.28
N ASP A 104 -7.54 17.12 -31.05
CA ASP A 104 -6.24 17.76 -31.36
C ASP A 104 -6.43 19.03 -32.21
N SER A 105 -7.34 19.01 -33.20
CA SER A 105 -7.54 20.14 -34.14
C SER A 105 -8.48 21.23 -33.63
N LYS A 106 -9.58 20.87 -32.95
CA LYS A 106 -10.62 21.82 -32.52
C LYS A 106 -10.54 22.22 -31.04
N TYR A 107 -10.14 21.29 -30.17
CA TYR A 107 -9.96 21.56 -28.74
C TYR A 107 -8.51 21.92 -28.37
N ALA A 108 -7.55 21.65 -29.25
CA ALA A 108 -6.12 21.78 -28.98
C ALA A 108 -5.65 20.90 -27.81
N LEU A 109 -6.08 19.63 -27.79
CA LEU A 109 -5.72 18.67 -26.76
C LEU A 109 -4.20 18.49 -26.68
N LYS A 110 -3.61 18.87 -25.54
CA LYS A 110 -2.18 18.72 -25.28
C LYS A 110 -1.85 17.32 -24.74
N ARG A 111 -0.65 16.82 -25.07
CA ARG A 111 -0.14 15.52 -24.58
C ARG A 111 -0.19 15.38 -23.06
N TRP A 112 0.16 16.45 -22.32
CA TRP A 112 0.15 16.40 -20.86
C TRP A 112 -1.26 16.26 -20.28
N GLN A 113 -2.30 16.75 -20.96
CA GLN A 113 -3.70 16.56 -20.51
C GLN A 113 -4.11 15.08 -20.57
N ILE A 114 -3.64 14.35 -21.59
CA ILE A 114 -3.83 12.90 -21.66
C ILE A 114 -3.05 12.19 -20.53
N GLY A 115 -1.83 12.67 -20.25
CA GLY A 115 -1.04 12.23 -19.11
C GLY A 115 -1.76 12.45 -17.77
N GLU A 116 -2.46 13.57 -17.60
CA GLU A 116 -3.26 13.83 -16.41
C GLU A 116 -4.43 12.86 -16.25
N ILE A 117 -5.17 12.57 -17.33
CA ILE A 117 -6.25 11.58 -17.30
C ILE A 117 -5.69 10.20 -16.92
N ALA A 118 -4.58 9.78 -17.53
CA ALA A 118 -3.90 8.53 -17.18
C ALA A 118 -3.42 8.52 -15.72
N SER A 119 -2.86 9.63 -15.23
CA SER A 119 -2.38 9.76 -13.84
C SER A 119 -3.55 9.64 -12.85
N LYS A 120 -4.72 10.19 -13.20
CA LYS A 120 -5.93 10.09 -12.37
C LYS A 120 -6.51 8.68 -12.35
N ILE A 121 -6.50 7.96 -13.47
CA ILE A 121 -6.89 6.55 -13.50
C ILE A 121 -5.94 5.71 -12.64
N GLY A 122 -4.63 5.93 -12.76
CA GLY A 122 -3.64 5.31 -11.88
C GLY A 122 -3.91 5.59 -10.39
N GLN A 123 -4.27 6.83 -10.03
CA GLN A 123 -4.67 7.20 -8.66
C GLN A 123 -5.93 6.47 -8.21
N LEU A 124 -6.93 6.26 -9.09
CA LEU A 124 -8.12 5.49 -8.74
C LEU A 124 -7.77 4.05 -8.40
N TYR A 125 -6.96 3.37 -9.22
CA TYR A 125 -6.48 2.03 -8.90
C TYR A 125 -5.72 1.97 -7.57
N TYR A 126 -4.93 3.00 -7.27
CA TYR A 126 -4.19 3.08 -6.00
C TYR A 126 -5.14 3.26 -4.80
N HIS A 127 -6.13 4.14 -4.93
CA HIS A 127 -7.16 4.31 -3.92
C HIS A 127 -7.95 3.00 -3.72
N TYR A 128 -8.23 2.27 -4.79
CA TYR A 128 -8.92 0.99 -4.68
C TYR A 128 -8.06 -0.07 -3.99
N TYR A 129 -6.75 -0.11 -4.26
CA TYR A 129 -5.80 -0.92 -3.49
C TYR A 129 -5.85 -0.58 -2.00
N LEU A 130 -5.77 0.71 -1.63
CA LEU A 130 -5.85 1.11 -0.21
C LEU A 130 -7.17 0.72 0.47
N ARG A 131 -8.25 0.55 -0.30
CA ARG A 131 -9.59 0.19 0.20
C ARG A 131 -9.87 -1.31 0.24
N THR A 132 -9.10 -2.10 -0.50
CA THR A 132 -9.35 -3.54 -0.68
C THR A 132 -8.18 -4.40 -0.26
N SER A 133 -6.99 -3.80 -0.12
CA SER A 133 -5.74 -4.49 0.15
C SER A 133 -5.30 -5.48 -0.94
N GLU A 134 -5.87 -5.35 -2.14
CA GLU A 134 -5.60 -6.23 -3.27
C GLU A 134 -4.49 -5.69 -4.16
N THR A 135 -3.34 -6.38 -4.15
CA THR A 135 -2.07 -5.95 -4.77
C THR A 135 -2.12 -5.90 -6.30
N ASN A 136 -3.09 -6.57 -6.93
CA ASN A 136 -3.33 -6.48 -8.36
C ASN A 136 -3.65 -5.04 -8.80
N TYR A 137 -4.42 -4.29 -7.99
CA TYR A 137 -4.73 -2.89 -8.32
C TYR A 137 -3.51 -1.98 -8.15
N LEU A 138 -2.58 -2.32 -7.26
CA LEU A 138 -1.31 -1.62 -7.16
C LEU A 138 -0.45 -1.83 -8.42
N ASN A 139 -0.47 -3.04 -9.01
CA ASN A 139 0.16 -3.31 -10.30
C ASN A 139 -0.50 -2.53 -11.45
N GLU A 140 -1.83 -2.36 -11.45
CA GLU A 140 -2.50 -1.50 -12.43
C GLU A 140 -2.06 -0.03 -12.31
N THR A 141 -1.98 0.51 -11.10
CA THR A 141 -1.41 1.85 -10.89
C THR A 141 0.02 1.94 -11.46
N PHE A 142 0.85 0.93 -11.19
CA PHE A 142 2.21 0.87 -11.74
C PHE A 142 2.19 0.93 -13.27
N SER A 143 1.34 0.14 -13.93
CA SER A 143 1.20 0.11 -15.39
C SER A 143 0.84 1.49 -15.97
N PHE A 144 -0.12 2.19 -15.36
CA PHE A 144 -0.47 3.55 -15.77
C PHE A 144 0.69 4.54 -15.59
N TYR A 145 1.40 4.48 -14.46
CA TYR A 145 2.51 5.39 -14.21
C TYR A 145 3.73 5.10 -15.09
N ALA A 146 4.07 3.83 -15.30
CA ALA A 146 5.12 3.42 -16.23
C ALA A 146 4.79 3.86 -17.67
N ALA A 147 3.54 3.71 -18.10
CA ALA A 147 3.03 4.17 -19.38
C ALA A 147 3.15 5.70 -19.57
N ILE A 148 2.97 6.48 -18.50
CA ILE A 148 3.12 7.94 -18.54
C ILE A 148 4.58 8.34 -18.77
N ARG A 149 5.51 7.69 -18.05
CA ARG A 149 6.96 7.90 -18.21
C ARG A 149 7.41 7.52 -19.62
N ALA A 150 7.08 6.31 -20.07
CA ALA A 150 7.49 5.79 -21.37
C ALA A 150 7.01 6.65 -22.55
N ARG A 151 5.82 7.24 -22.47
CA ARG A 151 5.25 8.09 -23.53
C ARG A 151 5.62 9.57 -23.41
N GLY A 152 6.37 9.96 -22.37
CA GLY A 152 6.85 11.32 -22.17
C GLY A 152 5.74 12.37 -22.12
N TYR A 153 4.59 12.08 -21.49
CA TYR A 153 3.45 13.00 -21.49
C TYR A 153 3.78 14.37 -20.87
N TYR A 154 4.74 14.43 -19.94
CA TYR A 154 5.18 15.65 -19.27
C TYR A 154 6.52 16.23 -19.82
N ASN A 155 7.01 15.79 -20.98
CA ASN A 155 8.31 16.24 -21.51
C ASN A 155 8.36 17.75 -21.83
N LYS A 156 7.22 18.35 -22.15
CA LYS A 156 7.10 19.79 -22.46
C LYS A 156 6.65 20.62 -21.25
N ALA A 157 6.64 20.06 -20.04
CA ALA A 157 6.07 20.73 -18.87
C ALA A 157 6.78 22.03 -18.49
N SER A 158 8.12 22.04 -18.55
CA SER A 158 8.94 23.23 -18.26
C SER A 158 8.85 24.34 -19.30
N LYS A 159 8.14 24.11 -20.42
CA LYS A 159 7.93 25.11 -21.48
C LYS A 159 6.62 25.89 -21.32
N GLU A 160 5.78 25.52 -20.36
CA GLU A 160 4.56 26.26 -20.08
C GLU A 160 4.91 27.43 -19.14
N GLU A 161 4.25 28.58 -19.33
CA GLU A 161 4.51 29.79 -18.53
C GLU A 161 4.13 29.61 -17.06
N ARG A 162 3.15 28.75 -16.77
CA ARG A 162 2.68 28.48 -15.41
C ARG A 162 3.33 27.25 -14.82
N SER A 163 3.78 27.39 -13.58
CA SER A 163 4.45 26.35 -12.80
C SER A 163 3.52 25.20 -12.38
N ASP A 164 2.19 25.38 -12.46
CA ASP A 164 1.15 24.38 -12.13
C ASP A 164 1.40 23.00 -12.74
N LEU A 165 1.87 22.96 -14.00
CA LEU A 165 2.13 21.72 -14.70
C LEU A 165 3.38 21.00 -14.17
N MET A 166 4.37 21.75 -13.72
CA MET A 166 5.55 21.19 -13.05
C MET A 166 5.17 20.59 -11.70
N VAL A 167 4.36 21.27 -10.89
CA VAL A 167 3.84 20.72 -9.62
C VAL A 167 3.08 19.41 -9.86
N LYS A 168 2.25 19.33 -10.91
CA LYS A 168 1.57 18.08 -11.31
C LYS A 168 2.56 16.97 -11.67
N LYS A 169 3.64 17.30 -12.39
CA LYS A 169 4.72 16.37 -12.75
C LYS A 169 5.46 15.87 -11.51
N LEU A 170 5.84 16.74 -10.58
CA LEU A 170 6.50 16.39 -9.33
C LEU A 170 5.63 15.46 -8.48
N ARG A 171 4.34 15.78 -8.32
CA ARG A 171 3.38 14.92 -7.61
C ARG A 171 3.17 13.57 -8.30
N TYR A 172 3.27 13.50 -9.64
CA TYR A 172 3.24 12.24 -10.36
C TYR A 172 4.47 11.38 -10.01
N TYR A 173 5.68 11.95 -10.03
CA TYR A 173 6.90 11.25 -9.66
C TYR A 173 6.86 10.73 -8.23
N ALA A 174 6.46 11.56 -7.26
CA ALA A 174 6.33 11.15 -5.86
C ALA A 174 5.39 9.94 -5.72
N ARG A 175 4.21 9.97 -6.35
CA ARG A 175 3.27 8.83 -6.35
C ARG A 175 3.83 7.60 -7.04
N PHE A 176 4.57 7.77 -8.13
CA PHE A 176 5.16 6.65 -8.85
C PHE A 176 6.25 5.96 -8.02
N ILE A 177 7.05 6.75 -7.28
CA ILE A 177 8.05 6.23 -6.35
C ILE A 177 7.38 5.42 -5.23
N VAL A 178 6.30 5.93 -4.62
CA VAL A 178 5.52 5.17 -3.60
C VAL A 178 5.08 3.81 -4.13
N VAL A 179 4.48 3.78 -5.33
CA VAL A 179 4.00 2.53 -5.94
C VAL A 179 5.16 1.57 -6.22
N CYS A 180 6.29 2.07 -6.69
CA CYS A 180 7.48 1.24 -6.93
C CYS A 180 8.09 0.71 -5.62
N LEU A 181 8.07 1.49 -4.53
CA LEU A 181 8.50 1.05 -3.20
C LEU A 181 7.60 -0.08 -2.68
N LEU A 182 6.29 0.09 -2.74
CA LEU A 182 5.31 -0.91 -2.30
C LEU A 182 5.40 -2.23 -3.08
N LEU A 183 5.77 -2.16 -4.37
CA LEU A 183 6.05 -3.31 -5.24
C LEU A 183 7.52 -3.79 -5.17
N LYS A 184 8.35 -3.24 -4.27
CA LYS A 184 9.79 -3.53 -4.13
C LYS A 184 10.58 -3.44 -5.46
N LYS A 185 10.19 -2.57 -6.40
CA LYS A 185 10.91 -2.32 -7.67
C LYS A 185 12.10 -1.35 -7.47
N MET A 186 13.04 -1.72 -6.60
CA MET A 186 14.08 -0.81 -6.07
C MET A 186 15.02 -0.21 -7.12
N LYS A 187 15.34 -0.94 -8.20
CA LYS A 187 16.11 -0.39 -9.32
C LYS A 187 15.43 0.83 -9.93
N LEU A 188 14.12 0.71 -10.20
CA LEU A 188 13.32 1.79 -10.76
C LEU A 188 13.11 2.93 -9.75
N VAL A 189 12.96 2.62 -8.46
CA VAL A 189 12.94 3.65 -7.40
C VAL A 189 14.19 4.53 -7.47
N LYS A 190 15.39 3.93 -7.54
CA LYS A 190 16.66 4.67 -7.64
C LYS A 190 16.77 5.52 -8.92
N GLU A 191 16.16 5.07 -10.03
CA GLU A 191 16.06 5.89 -11.26
C GLU A 191 15.10 7.06 -11.06
N LEU A 192 13.88 6.81 -10.57
CA LEU A 192 12.84 7.83 -10.39
C LEU A 192 13.24 8.90 -9.37
N VAL A 193 13.99 8.57 -8.33
CA VAL A 193 14.50 9.54 -7.35
C VAL A 193 15.52 10.50 -8.00
N ARG A 194 16.40 9.99 -8.86
CA ARG A 194 17.33 10.83 -9.63
C ARG A 194 16.60 11.73 -10.61
N GLU A 195 15.58 11.20 -11.29
CA GLU A 195 14.72 11.99 -12.18
C GLU A 195 13.95 13.07 -11.41
N LEU A 196 13.35 12.73 -10.26
CA LEU A 196 12.63 13.68 -9.41
C LEU A 196 13.54 14.81 -8.93
N ALA A 197 14.76 14.50 -8.47
CA ALA A 197 15.74 15.51 -8.08
C ALA A 197 15.98 16.53 -9.20
N LYS A 198 16.26 16.03 -10.42
CA LYS A 198 16.41 16.90 -11.60
C LYS A 198 15.16 17.72 -11.88
N GLN A 199 13.96 17.14 -11.72
CA GLN A 199 12.72 17.88 -11.94
C GLN A 199 12.46 18.97 -10.89
N ILE A 200 12.92 18.78 -9.65
CA ILE A 200 12.88 19.80 -8.61
C ILE A 200 13.85 20.92 -8.97
N ASP A 201 15.07 20.59 -9.38
CA ASP A 201 16.06 21.60 -9.82
C ASP A 201 15.54 22.44 -11.00
N ASP A 202 14.95 21.78 -12.02
CA ASP A 202 14.32 22.44 -13.17
C ASP A 202 13.16 23.36 -12.73
N TYR A 203 12.34 22.90 -11.78
CA TYR A 203 11.21 23.67 -11.22
C TYR A 203 11.67 24.90 -10.44
N THR A 204 12.67 24.75 -9.57
CA THR A 204 13.22 25.84 -8.76
C THR A 204 13.93 26.88 -9.62
N SER A 205 14.80 26.44 -10.54
CA SER A 205 15.57 27.35 -11.39
C SER A 205 14.72 28.12 -12.41
N THR A 206 13.59 27.57 -12.83
CA THR A 206 12.72 28.22 -13.84
C THR A 206 11.69 29.16 -13.23
N TYR A 207 11.14 28.82 -12.05
CA TYR A 207 9.96 29.49 -11.51
C TYR A 207 10.16 30.17 -10.15
N GLU A 208 11.30 29.94 -9.46
CA GLU A 208 11.61 30.48 -8.12
C GLU A 208 10.42 30.38 -7.13
N PRO A 209 9.88 29.17 -6.89
CA PRO A 209 8.62 29.02 -6.18
C PRO A 209 8.81 29.02 -4.65
N GLU A 210 7.78 29.48 -3.92
CA GLU A 210 7.80 29.52 -2.45
C GLU A 210 7.88 28.12 -1.81
N ASP A 211 7.37 27.09 -2.49
CA ASP A 211 7.31 25.70 -2.02
C ASP A 211 8.60 24.88 -2.28
N GLN A 212 9.70 25.51 -2.72
CA GLN A 212 10.97 24.82 -3.02
C GLN A 212 11.53 24.00 -1.84
N LEU A 213 11.37 24.51 -0.62
CA LEU A 213 11.83 23.86 0.60
C LEU A 213 11.02 22.60 0.88
N GLU A 214 9.71 22.63 0.65
CA GLU A 214 8.83 21.47 0.81
C GLU A 214 9.22 20.33 -0.14
N TRP A 215 9.50 20.65 -1.42
CA TRP A 215 9.95 19.64 -2.38
C TRP A 215 11.33 19.07 -2.05
N SER A 216 12.23 19.90 -1.53
CA SER A 216 13.54 19.47 -1.03
C SER A 216 13.39 18.51 0.16
N LEU A 217 12.48 18.80 1.08
CA LEU A 217 12.14 17.92 2.20
C LEU A 217 11.56 16.59 1.71
N VAL A 218 10.62 16.62 0.75
CA VAL A 218 10.05 15.39 0.15
C VAL A 218 11.15 14.52 -0.47
N LEU A 219 12.09 15.11 -1.20
CA LEU A 219 13.22 14.36 -1.77
C LEU A 219 14.15 13.79 -0.69
N GLY A 220 14.41 14.56 0.38
CA GLY A 220 15.18 14.12 1.53
C GLY A 220 14.54 12.93 2.24
N GLU A 221 13.24 13.01 2.51
CA GLU A 221 12.45 11.92 3.11
C GLU A 221 12.55 10.62 2.30
N ILE A 222 12.41 10.71 0.97
CA ILE A 222 12.54 9.53 0.09
C ILE A 222 13.93 8.90 0.20
N LYS A 223 14.99 9.72 0.18
CA LYS A 223 16.37 9.23 0.28
C LYS A 223 16.62 8.55 1.62
N SER A 224 16.25 9.20 2.72
CA SER A 224 16.38 8.65 4.08
C SER A 224 15.59 7.35 4.23
N PHE A 225 14.39 7.27 3.64
CA PHE A 225 13.57 6.05 3.67
C PHE A 225 14.26 4.88 2.96
N ILE A 226 14.78 5.10 1.75
CA ILE A 226 15.48 4.06 0.98
C ILE A 226 16.76 3.61 1.69
N GLU A 227 17.50 4.54 2.28
CA GLU A 227 18.71 4.24 3.05
C GLU A 227 18.38 3.40 4.28
N ALA A 228 17.33 3.76 5.04
CA ALA A 228 16.92 3.06 6.25
C ALA A 228 16.33 1.66 5.99
N ASP A 229 15.69 1.42 4.83
CA ASP A 229 15.23 0.08 4.42
C ASP A 229 16.40 -0.84 4.02
N ASN A 230 17.53 -0.28 3.55
CA ASN A 230 18.66 -1.03 3.03
C ASN A 230 19.68 -1.40 4.12
N LEU A 231 19.24 -2.16 5.14
CA LEU A 231 20.09 -2.59 6.25
C LEU A 231 21.16 -3.62 5.85
N VAL A 232 20.83 -4.52 4.91
CA VAL A 232 21.70 -5.62 4.47
C VAL A 232 21.69 -5.68 2.96
N ASN A 233 22.87 -5.53 2.35
CA ASN A 233 23.06 -5.67 0.91
C ASN A 233 23.29 -7.14 0.56
N ILE A 234 22.35 -7.74 -0.17
CA ILE A 234 22.46 -9.13 -0.62
C ILE A 234 23.02 -9.12 -2.03
N THR A 235 24.13 -9.82 -2.27
CA THR A 235 24.83 -9.78 -3.57
C THR A 235 24.82 -11.13 -4.28
N ASP A 236 24.61 -11.12 -5.59
CA ASP A 236 24.74 -12.32 -6.42
C ASP A 236 26.21 -12.68 -6.70
N VAL A 237 26.44 -13.71 -7.51
CA VAL A 237 27.79 -14.17 -7.90
C VAL A 237 28.58 -13.08 -8.65
N ASN A 238 27.90 -12.10 -9.24
CA ASN A 238 28.49 -10.98 -9.97
C ASN A 238 28.56 -9.69 -9.11
N SER A 239 28.35 -9.80 -7.80
CA SER A 239 28.26 -8.66 -6.87
C SER A 239 27.12 -7.67 -7.19
N ALA A 240 26.09 -8.12 -7.93
CA ALA A 240 24.90 -7.33 -8.19
C ALA A 240 23.91 -7.47 -7.03
N PRO A 241 23.25 -6.37 -6.62
CA PRO A 241 22.29 -6.41 -5.51
C PRO A 241 21.04 -7.21 -5.88
N VAL A 242 20.65 -8.14 -5.01
CA VAL A 242 19.44 -8.96 -5.12
C VAL A 242 18.34 -8.35 -4.25
N VAL A 243 17.15 -8.18 -4.82
CA VAL A 243 15.97 -7.70 -4.09
C VAL A 243 15.12 -8.91 -3.70
N LEU A 244 14.96 -9.12 -2.39
CA LEU A 244 14.08 -10.15 -1.87
C LEU A 244 12.72 -9.58 -1.52
N SER A 245 11.69 -10.43 -1.64
CA SER A 245 10.36 -10.13 -1.15
C SER A 245 10.10 -10.83 0.18
N HIS A 246 9.35 -10.14 1.04
CA HIS A 246 8.92 -10.64 2.35
C HIS A 246 7.43 -10.94 2.40
N ARG A 247 6.75 -10.84 1.25
CA ARG A 247 5.34 -11.18 1.11
C ARG A 247 5.15 -12.68 1.22
N LEU A 248 4.01 -13.07 1.75
CA LEU A 248 3.69 -14.47 1.97
C LEU A 248 3.42 -15.20 0.64
N ASN A 249 4.07 -16.33 0.45
CA ASN A 249 3.90 -17.22 -0.70
C ASN A 249 3.97 -18.69 -0.23
N PRO A 250 3.64 -19.66 -1.10
CA PRO A 250 3.64 -21.07 -0.70
C PRO A 250 4.99 -21.61 -0.25
N LEU A 251 6.11 -20.98 -0.64
CA LEU A 251 7.46 -21.42 -0.31
C LEU A 251 7.93 -20.91 1.07
N ASN A 252 7.48 -19.71 1.48
CA ASN A 252 7.86 -19.11 2.76
C ASN A 252 6.74 -19.15 3.82
N SER A 253 5.59 -19.75 3.50
CA SER A 253 4.51 -19.97 4.44
C SER A 253 4.92 -21.04 5.46
N PRO A 254 4.90 -20.73 6.79
CA PRO A 254 5.27 -21.72 7.79
C PRO A 254 4.32 -22.93 7.72
N PRO A 255 4.85 -24.15 7.97
CA PRO A 255 4.06 -25.37 7.89
C PRO A 255 2.91 -25.32 8.90
N VAL A 256 1.76 -25.90 8.52
CA VAL A 256 0.61 -26.07 9.41
C VAL A 256 0.54 -27.53 9.85
N GLU A 257 0.70 -27.75 11.15
CA GLU A 257 0.41 -29.05 11.75
C GLU A 257 -1.10 -29.27 11.79
N LYS A 258 -1.57 -30.51 11.67
CA LYS A 258 -3.01 -30.81 11.73
C LYS A 258 -3.54 -30.47 13.13
N LEU A 259 -4.49 -29.55 13.17
CA LEU A 259 -5.12 -29.09 14.40
C LEU A 259 -6.56 -29.63 14.51
N PRO A 260 -7.06 -29.93 15.71
CA PRO A 260 -8.41 -30.43 15.92
C PRO A 260 -9.53 -29.37 15.95
N THR A 261 -9.20 -28.07 15.87
CA THR A 261 -10.14 -26.96 16.18
C THR A 261 -10.58 -26.14 14.97
N ASN A 262 -11.76 -25.51 15.05
CA ASN A 262 -12.17 -24.46 14.11
C ASN A 262 -11.12 -23.32 14.09
N HIS A 263 -10.61 -23.00 12.90
CA HIS A 263 -9.60 -21.95 12.74
C HIS A 263 -10.24 -20.58 12.64
N LEU A 264 -9.61 -19.64 13.34
CA LEU A 264 -9.84 -18.23 13.10
C LEU A 264 -9.13 -17.81 11.81
N THR A 265 -9.65 -16.78 11.17
CA THR A 265 -9.10 -16.23 9.92
C THR A 265 -8.82 -14.75 10.10
N LEU A 266 -7.65 -14.29 9.71
CA LEU A 266 -7.34 -12.87 9.74
C LEU A 266 -8.17 -12.16 8.66
N GLN A 267 -8.92 -11.14 9.06
CA GLN A 267 -9.85 -10.44 8.16
C GLN A 267 -9.59 -8.94 8.16
N GLU A 268 -9.38 -8.34 9.34
CA GLU A 268 -9.17 -6.91 9.49
C GLU A 268 -7.84 -6.64 10.17
N ILE A 269 -7.09 -5.66 9.67
CA ILE A 269 -5.83 -5.19 10.23
C ILE A 269 -5.85 -3.68 10.33
N LEU A 270 -5.45 -3.15 11.48
CA LEU A 270 -5.05 -1.76 11.62
C LEU A 270 -3.54 -1.70 11.82
N ILE A 271 -2.85 -0.96 10.95
CA ILE A 271 -1.41 -0.71 11.03
C ILE A 271 -1.24 0.77 11.40
N VAL A 272 -0.75 1.01 12.60
CA VAL A 272 -0.59 2.36 13.17
C VAL A 272 0.88 2.69 13.32
N GLY A 273 1.30 3.82 12.75
CA GLY A 273 2.62 4.41 12.96
C GLY A 273 2.50 5.77 13.64
N ASN A 274 2.95 5.87 14.88
CA ASN A 274 2.88 7.08 15.69
C ASN A 274 4.18 7.41 16.48
N CYS A 275 5.30 6.74 16.20
CA CYS A 275 6.61 7.18 16.70
C CYS A 275 6.95 8.58 16.20
N CYS A 276 7.45 9.46 17.07
CA CYS A 276 7.68 10.87 16.73
C CYS A 276 8.72 11.05 15.62
N ASP A 277 9.86 10.36 15.72
CA ASP A 277 11.07 10.61 14.92
C ASP A 277 11.44 9.48 13.95
N GLN A 278 10.50 8.60 13.63
CA GLN A 278 10.76 7.51 12.68
C GLN A 278 10.78 8.02 11.23
N VAL A 279 11.74 7.53 10.45
CA VAL A 279 11.83 7.79 9.01
C VAL A 279 10.52 7.39 8.32
N LYS A 280 10.02 8.29 7.46
CA LYS A 280 8.76 8.13 6.74
C LYS A 280 8.84 8.71 5.33
N PHE A 281 7.97 8.20 4.47
CA PHE A 281 7.70 8.80 3.17
C PHE A 281 6.22 8.62 2.82
N SER A 282 5.56 9.69 2.36
CA SER A 282 4.14 9.66 1.96
C SER A 282 3.20 9.13 3.06
N GLU A 283 3.40 9.59 4.31
CA GLU A 283 2.61 9.16 5.48
C GLU A 283 2.70 7.65 5.75
N LEU A 284 3.80 7.02 5.32
CA LEU A 284 4.11 5.63 5.64
C LEU A 284 5.45 5.62 6.36
N THR A 285 5.45 5.23 7.64
CA THR A 285 6.70 5.02 8.38
C THR A 285 7.36 3.72 7.93
N LEU A 286 8.65 3.56 8.21
CA LEU A 286 9.38 2.36 7.82
C LEU A 286 8.79 1.09 8.46
N ASP A 287 8.32 1.17 9.70
CA ASP A 287 7.69 0.04 10.38
C ASP A 287 6.31 -0.29 9.82
N MET A 288 5.50 0.73 9.50
CA MET A 288 4.24 0.51 8.78
C MET A 288 4.49 -0.20 7.45
N PHE A 289 5.52 0.22 6.71
CA PHE A 289 5.92 -0.41 5.45
C PHE A 289 6.33 -1.87 5.64
N ARG A 290 7.22 -2.16 6.61
CA ARG A 290 7.65 -3.53 6.92
C ARG A 290 6.49 -4.43 7.31
N MET A 291 5.60 -3.94 8.18
CA MET A 291 4.41 -4.71 8.58
C MET A 291 3.46 -4.92 7.40
N LEU A 292 3.19 -3.88 6.59
CA LEU A 292 2.37 -3.98 5.38
C LEU A 292 2.88 -5.07 4.43
N GLN A 293 4.19 -5.12 4.14
CA GLN A 293 4.75 -6.18 3.31
C GLN A 293 4.61 -7.57 3.94
N THR A 294 4.64 -7.67 5.26
CA THR A 294 4.54 -8.93 6.01
C THR A 294 3.13 -9.54 5.95
N VAL A 295 2.10 -8.69 5.96
CA VAL A 295 0.68 -9.11 5.95
C VAL A 295 0.03 -9.01 4.57
N GLU A 296 0.84 -9.18 3.52
CA GLU A 296 0.39 -9.28 2.14
C GLU A 296 0.95 -10.53 1.47
N ARG A 297 0.14 -11.14 0.60
CA ARG A 297 0.57 -12.24 -0.27
C ARG A 297 1.30 -11.71 -1.50
N GLU A 298 2.14 -12.55 -2.08
CA GLU A 298 2.70 -12.27 -3.40
C GLU A 298 1.58 -12.08 -4.44
N PRO A 299 1.68 -11.07 -5.33
CA PRO A 299 0.78 -10.96 -6.45
C PRO A 299 0.89 -12.22 -7.32
N GLN A 300 -0.23 -12.90 -7.59
CA GLN A 300 -0.24 -14.04 -8.50
C GLN A 300 -0.12 -13.56 -9.95
N GLU A 301 0.94 -13.95 -10.66
CA GLU A 301 1.15 -13.65 -12.09
C GLU A 301 0.04 -14.23 -13.00
N GLU A 302 -0.70 -15.25 -12.55
CA GLU A 302 -1.82 -15.83 -13.33
C GLU A 302 -3.01 -14.87 -13.50
N ALA A 303 -3.17 -13.88 -12.62
CA ALA A 303 -4.15 -12.81 -12.85
C ALA A 303 -3.76 -11.96 -14.06
N THR A 304 -2.46 -11.86 -14.37
CA THR A 304 -1.94 -11.07 -15.48
C THR A 304 -2.29 -11.70 -16.83
N GLN A 305 -2.30 -13.04 -16.96
CA GLN A 305 -2.66 -13.73 -18.21
C GLN A 305 -4.15 -13.62 -18.57
N MET A 306 -5.04 -13.36 -17.60
CA MET A 306 -6.45 -13.07 -17.91
C MET A 306 -6.69 -11.65 -18.45
N PHE A 307 -5.68 -10.78 -18.39
CA PHE A 307 -5.77 -9.36 -18.77
C PHE A 307 -4.64 -8.91 -19.72
N ASP A 308 -3.80 -9.83 -20.21
CA ASP A 308 -2.68 -9.56 -21.14
C ASP A 308 -3.11 -9.32 -22.60
N SER A 309 -4.42 -9.24 -22.84
CA SER A 309 -4.96 -8.60 -24.03
C SER A 309 -5.29 -7.16 -23.66
N THR A 310 -4.63 -6.20 -24.34
CA THR A 310 -4.94 -4.75 -24.36
C THR A 310 -6.33 -4.44 -23.79
N PRO A 311 -6.51 -3.49 -22.84
CA PRO A 311 -7.71 -3.41 -22.00
C PRO A 311 -8.99 -3.52 -22.85
N THR A 312 -9.52 -4.75 -22.95
CA THR A 312 -10.59 -5.06 -23.88
C THR A 312 -11.90 -4.75 -23.17
N PRO A 313 -12.81 -3.95 -23.75
CA PRO A 313 -13.96 -3.42 -23.04
C PRO A 313 -15.06 -4.47 -22.85
N GLY A 314 -15.57 -4.64 -21.63
CA GLY A 314 -16.80 -5.40 -21.39
C GLY A 314 -16.92 -6.12 -20.05
N ARG A 315 -15.80 -6.35 -19.33
CA ARG A 315 -15.87 -6.86 -17.95
C ARG A 315 -16.17 -5.72 -16.97
N ILE A 316 -17.20 -5.90 -16.16
CA ILE A 316 -17.44 -5.09 -14.97
C ILE A 316 -16.19 -5.28 -14.08
N PRO A 317 -15.43 -4.22 -13.74
CA PRO A 317 -14.20 -4.36 -12.95
C PRO A 317 -14.47 -4.91 -11.55
N PHE A 318 -15.70 -4.71 -11.07
CA PHE A 318 -16.17 -5.10 -9.75
C PHE A 318 -17.40 -5.99 -9.95
N PRO A 319 -17.23 -7.32 -10.06
CA PRO A 319 -18.40 -8.18 -10.03
C PRO A 319 -19.17 -7.88 -8.73
N PRO A 320 -20.51 -7.78 -8.78
CA PRO A 320 -21.29 -7.83 -7.54
C PRO A 320 -20.88 -9.11 -6.80
N ASP A 321 -20.80 -9.01 -5.48
CA ASP A 321 -20.45 -10.09 -4.56
C ASP A 321 -21.56 -11.16 -4.61
N ASN A 322 -21.58 -11.93 -5.70
CA ASN A 322 -22.44 -13.09 -5.87
C ASN A 322 -21.68 -14.25 -5.23
N GLY A 323 -22.15 -14.65 -4.05
CA GLY A 323 -21.56 -15.66 -3.17
C GLY A 323 -21.55 -17.10 -3.70
N ASP A 324 -21.20 -17.33 -4.96
CA ASP A 324 -21.06 -18.67 -5.54
C ASP A 324 -19.62 -18.98 -6.00
N GLN A 325 -19.03 -19.92 -5.25
CA GLN A 325 -18.12 -20.98 -5.70
C GLN A 325 -17.00 -20.57 -6.68
N ARG A 326 -16.20 -19.56 -6.33
CA ARG A 326 -14.81 -19.53 -6.80
C ARG A 326 -13.99 -20.45 -5.91
N PRO A 327 -13.06 -21.27 -6.45
CA PRO A 327 -12.10 -21.97 -5.61
C PRO A 327 -11.45 -20.94 -4.69
N ALA A 328 -11.40 -21.21 -3.39
CA ALA A 328 -11.03 -20.25 -2.35
C ALA A 328 -9.61 -19.69 -2.60
N LYS A 329 -9.51 -18.65 -3.43
CA LYS A 329 -8.33 -17.81 -3.52
C LYS A 329 -8.19 -17.21 -2.13
N ARG A 330 -7.05 -17.48 -1.47
CA ARG A 330 -6.76 -16.88 -0.17
C ARG A 330 -6.52 -15.39 -0.41
N GLU A 331 -7.55 -14.58 -0.22
CA GLU A 331 -7.48 -13.13 -0.37
C GLU A 331 -6.57 -12.51 0.71
N ASN A 332 -6.12 -11.28 0.46
CA ASN A 332 -5.41 -10.53 1.50
C ASN A 332 -6.40 -10.06 2.56
N PRO A 333 -6.01 -10.05 3.86
CA PRO A 333 -6.82 -9.38 4.87
C PRO A 333 -6.91 -7.89 4.55
N HIS A 334 -8.05 -7.29 4.85
CA HIS A 334 -8.26 -5.86 4.70
C HIS A 334 -7.41 -5.08 5.71
N LYS A 335 -6.87 -3.93 5.28
CA LYS A 335 -5.90 -3.14 6.04
C LYS A 335 -6.28 -1.67 6.08
N TYR A 336 -6.27 -1.10 7.26
CA TYR A 336 -6.25 0.35 7.49
C TYR A 336 -4.84 0.80 7.84
N LEU A 337 -4.34 1.81 7.14
CA LEU A 337 -3.04 2.44 7.40
C LEU A 337 -3.27 3.79 8.06
N LEU A 338 -2.86 3.95 9.31
CA LEU A 338 -3.05 5.17 10.08
C LEU A 338 -1.71 5.75 10.51
N TYR A 339 -1.31 6.87 9.89
CA TYR A 339 -0.13 7.62 10.28
C TYR A 339 -0.52 8.76 11.23
N LYS A 340 0.13 8.75 12.39
CA LYS A 340 -0.11 9.67 13.50
C LYS A 340 -1.61 9.96 13.75
N PRO A 341 -2.46 8.93 13.97
CA PRO A 341 -3.86 9.15 14.27
C PRO A 341 -4.02 9.74 15.66
N ASN A 342 -5.04 10.57 15.85
CA ASN A 342 -5.51 10.90 17.20
C ASN A 342 -6.38 9.76 17.76
N ILE A 343 -6.67 9.78 19.06
CA ILE A 343 -7.45 8.71 19.72
C ILE A 343 -8.83 8.51 19.07
N SER A 344 -9.52 9.58 18.69
CA SER A 344 -10.86 9.50 18.12
C SER A 344 -10.87 8.87 16.73
N GLN A 345 -9.88 9.18 15.90
CA GLN A 345 -9.65 8.48 14.63
C GLN A 345 -9.39 7.00 14.89
N LEU A 346 -8.48 6.66 15.80
CA LEU A 346 -8.14 5.26 16.08
C LEU A 346 -9.36 4.44 16.50
N ILE A 347 -10.16 4.94 17.45
CA ILE A 347 -11.37 4.25 17.95
C ILE A 347 -12.42 4.06 16.85
N VAL A 348 -12.61 5.05 15.95
CA VAL A 348 -13.57 4.93 14.84
C VAL A 348 -13.17 3.80 13.88
N PHE A 349 -11.89 3.72 13.50
CA PHE A 349 -11.41 2.65 12.62
C PHE A 349 -11.46 1.27 13.29
N LEU A 350 -11.09 1.18 14.57
CA LEU A 350 -11.19 -0.06 15.36
C LEU A 350 -12.64 -0.53 15.43
N SER A 351 -13.56 0.38 15.71
CA SER A 351 -14.99 0.09 15.79
C SER A 351 -15.56 -0.36 14.44
N SER A 352 -15.11 0.24 13.34
CA SER A 352 -15.50 -0.15 11.99
C SER A 352 -15.03 -1.57 11.67
N GLY A 353 -13.73 -1.86 11.83
CA GLY A 353 -13.17 -3.19 11.59
C GLY A 353 -13.85 -4.25 12.48
N PHE A 354 -14.01 -3.96 13.77
CA PHE A 354 -14.72 -4.84 14.70
C PHE A 354 -16.16 -5.16 14.25
N LYS A 355 -16.90 -4.14 13.79
CA LYS A 355 -18.28 -4.31 13.32
C LYS A 355 -18.35 -5.21 12.08
N GLU A 356 -17.36 -5.10 11.19
CA GLU A 356 -17.34 -5.79 9.89
C GLU A 356 -16.79 -7.21 9.95
N LEU A 357 -16.14 -7.59 11.06
CA LEU A 357 -15.64 -8.96 11.25
C LEU A 357 -16.74 -10.03 11.14
N PRO A 358 -16.52 -11.09 10.33
CA PRO A 358 -17.37 -12.29 10.33
C PRO A 358 -17.20 -13.09 11.63
N PRO A 359 -18.04 -14.12 11.90
CA PRO A 359 -18.00 -14.88 13.15
C PRO A 359 -16.63 -15.49 13.52
N ASN A 360 -15.85 -15.97 12.54
CA ASN A 360 -14.51 -16.52 12.74
C ASN A 360 -13.39 -15.53 12.37
N GLY A 361 -13.73 -14.25 12.20
CA GLY A 361 -12.79 -13.21 11.81
C GLY A 361 -11.97 -12.69 12.98
N VAL A 362 -10.69 -12.42 12.73
CA VAL A 362 -9.76 -11.79 13.67
C VAL A 362 -9.53 -10.34 13.28
N LEU A 363 -9.54 -9.45 14.29
CA LEU A 363 -9.00 -8.10 14.19
C LEU A 363 -7.55 -8.12 14.68
N LEU A 364 -6.60 -7.75 13.82
CA LEU A 364 -5.22 -7.48 14.18
C LEU A 364 -5.02 -5.97 14.38
N LEU A 365 -4.46 -5.57 15.51
CA LEU A 365 -4.01 -4.21 15.77
C LEU A 365 -2.50 -4.21 15.92
N TYR A 366 -1.80 -3.61 14.96
CA TYR A 366 -0.36 -3.34 15.03
C TYR A 366 -0.12 -1.87 15.33
N MET A 367 0.71 -1.58 16.32
CA MET A 367 1.02 -0.22 16.77
C MET A 367 2.52 -0.06 16.97
N SER A 368 3.13 0.86 16.23
CA SER A 368 4.48 1.37 16.47
C SER A 368 4.36 2.80 16.98
N ALA A 369 4.61 3.03 18.27
CA ALA A 369 4.35 4.30 18.93
C ALA A 369 5.20 4.52 20.18
N ASP A 370 5.40 5.78 20.54
CA ASP A 370 6.07 6.15 21.79
C ASP A 370 5.15 5.86 22.99
N GLY A 371 5.74 5.45 24.11
CA GLY A 371 5.03 5.11 25.33
C GLY A 371 4.47 6.33 26.04
N CYS A 372 3.29 6.15 26.64
CA CYS A 372 2.69 7.11 27.55
C CYS A 372 2.72 6.53 28.97
N PHE A 373 3.59 7.06 29.83
CA PHE A 373 3.81 6.59 31.19
C PHE A 373 2.93 7.34 32.20
N THR A 374 2.72 6.73 33.37
CA THR A 374 1.93 7.29 34.47
C THR A 374 2.66 7.19 35.80
N ASN A 375 2.33 8.07 36.73
CA ASN A 375 2.95 8.16 38.06
C ASN A 375 2.14 7.43 39.15
N VAL A 376 1.16 6.60 38.77
CA VAL A 376 0.33 5.84 39.71
C VAL A 376 1.16 4.74 40.38
N LYS A 377 1.24 4.76 41.73
CA LYS A 377 2.07 3.82 42.51
C LYS A 377 1.48 2.42 42.61
N HIS A 378 0.15 2.31 42.61
CA HIS A 378 -0.59 1.05 42.72
C HIS A 378 -1.64 1.03 41.60
N PRO A 379 -1.30 0.45 40.44
CA PRO A 379 -2.23 0.36 39.32
C PRO A 379 -3.33 -0.65 39.62
N ASP A 380 -4.59 -0.21 39.61
CA ASP A 380 -5.74 -1.07 39.92
C ASP A 380 -6.47 -1.55 38.65
N ASP A 381 -6.41 -0.78 37.57
CA ASP A 381 -7.04 -1.11 36.30
C ASP A 381 -6.13 -0.93 35.07
N GLY A 382 -6.60 -1.40 33.91
CA GLY A 382 -5.88 -1.33 32.64
C GLY A 382 -5.64 0.09 32.10
N TYR A 383 -6.00 1.14 32.84
CA TYR A 383 -5.71 2.53 32.50
C TYR A 383 -4.63 3.14 33.42
N ASP A 384 -4.32 2.49 34.54
CA ASP A 384 -3.31 2.95 35.50
C ASP A 384 -1.89 2.50 35.16
N TYR A 385 -1.72 1.69 34.10
CA TYR A 385 -0.41 1.27 33.57
C TYR A 385 0.12 2.21 32.49
N GLY A 386 -0.60 3.29 32.20
CA GLY A 386 -0.34 4.13 31.03
C GLY A 386 -0.74 3.41 29.75
N GLY A 387 -0.12 3.76 28.63
CA GLY A 387 -0.42 3.17 27.34
C GLY A 387 0.56 3.63 26.28
N ILE A 388 0.08 3.85 25.07
CA ILE A 388 0.86 4.44 23.98
C ILE A 388 0.32 5.82 23.62
N ALA A 389 1.22 6.72 23.23
CA ALA A 389 0.85 8.03 22.74
C ALA A 389 0.06 7.92 21.42
N THR A 390 -0.92 8.80 21.27
CA THR A 390 -1.63 9.11 20.02
C THR A 390 -1.34 10.57 19.65
N ASN A 391 -1.64 10.96 18.42
CA ASN A 391 -1.34 12.32 17.99
C ASN A 391 -2.26 13.35 18.66
N SER A 392 -1.69 14.30 19.39
CA SER A 392 -2.35 15.52 19.80
C SER A 392 -2.19 16.54 18.65
N LYS A 393 -3.24 16.80 17.88
CA LYS A 393 -3.20 17.85 16.86
C LYS A 393 -3.13 19.20 17.56
N ARG A 394 -1.95 19.59 18.09
CA ARG A 394 -1.64 20.84 18.82
C ARG A 394 -2.90 21.65 19.15
N GLU A 395 -3.69 21.19 20.12
CA GLU A 395 -4.49 22.15 20.87
C GLU A 395 -3.48 22.90 21.72
N PRO A 396 -3.38 24.24 21.59
CA PRO A 396 -2.46 25.00 22.41
C PRO A 396 -2.77 24.69 23.85
N ASP A 397 -1.77 24.20 24.57
CA ASP A 397 -1.77 23.92 25.99
C ASP A 397 -2.74 24.84 26.74
N HIS A 398 -3.93 24.33 27.05
CA HIS A 398 -4.70 24.86 28.16
C HIS A 398 -3.99 24.41 29.44
N ILE A 399 -2.81 24.98 29.69
CA ILE A 399 -2.21 25.11 31.02
C ILE A 399 -3.14 26.04 31.80
N ASN A 400 -4.27 25.50 32.22
CA ASN A 400 -5.07 26.03 33.30
C ASN A 400 -5.22 24.92 34.33
N LYS A 401 -4.19 24.89 35.19
CA LYS A 401 -4.21 24.40 36.57
C LYS A 401 -5.63 24.20 37.10
N ARG A 402 -6.05 22.94 37.22
CA ARG A 402 -6.94 22.49 38.30
C ARG A 402 -6.49 21.11 38.76
N ASN A 403 -6.41 20.98 40.08
CA ASN A 403 -5.92 19.84 40.88
C ASN A 403 -6.75 18.55 40.70
N VAL A 404 -6.84 18.03 39.48
CA VAL A 404 -7.37 16.69 39.20
C VAL A 404 -6.36 16.00 38.30
N GLN A 405 -5.71 14.94 38.79
CA GLN A 405 -4.90 14.05 37.95
C GLN A 405 -5.84 13.32 36.99
N LEU A 406 -6.17 13.96 35.87
CA LEU A 406 -6.90 13.32 34.79
C LEU A 406 -5.92 12.48 33.96
N LYS A 407 -6.39 11.34 33.46
CA LYS A 407 -5.67 10.52 32.49
C LYS A 407 -5.53 11.30 31.17
N ASP A 408 -4.38 11.17 30.51
CA ASP A 408 -4.10 11.83 29.23
C ASP A 408 -5.11 11.36 28.16
N ILE A 409 -5.78 12.31 27.52
CA ILE A 409 -6.77 12.09 26.46
C ILE A 409 -6.12 11.70 25.12
N HIS A 410 -4.82 11.92 24.98
CA HIS A 410 -4.04 11.57 23.79
C HIS A 410 -3.25 10.27 23.99
N CYS A 411 -3.72 9.38 24.86
CA CYS A 411 -3.16 8.05 25.07
C CYS A 411 -4.19 6.98 24.69
N LEU A 412 -3.74 5.89 24.06
CA LEU A 412 -4.49 4.64 24.00
C LEU A 412 -4.05 3.77 25.16
N TYR A 413 -4.95 3.54 26.10
CA TYR A 413 -4.73 2.66 27.25
C TYR A 413 -5.11 1.21 26.92
N PRO A 414 -4.52 0.21 27.61
CA PRO A 414 -4.98 -1.18 27.55
C PRO A 414 -6.48 -1.33 27.82
N GLY A 415 -7.02 -0.52 28.74
CA GLY A 415 -8.45 -0.46 29.05
C GLY A 415 -9.34 -0.07 27.86
N ASP A 416 -8.86 0.74 26.91
CA ASP A 416 -9.65 1.16 25.74
C ASP A 416 -9.89 0.02 24.75
N LEU A 417 -9.06 -1.02 24.79
CA LEU A 417 -9.22 -2.21 23.94
C LEU A 417 -10.24 -3.20 24.52
N TYR A 418 -10.66 -3.01 25.77
CA TYR A 418 -11.62 -3.89 26.43
C TYR A 418 -12.88 -4.14 25.58
N PRO A 419 -13.54 -3.12 24.97
CA PRO A 419 -14.74 -3.37 24.20
C PRO A 419 -14.55 -4.31 23.01
N LEU A 420 -13.35 -4.31 22.43
CA LEU A 420 -12.95 -5.09 21.26
C LEU A 420 -12.69 -6.56 21.59
N THR A 421 -12.44 -6.90 22.86
CA THR A 421 -12.27 -8.29 23.33
C THR A 421 -13.55 -9.13 23.27
N ARG A 422 -14.66 -8.58 22.76
CA ARG A 422 -15.89 -9.31 22.42
C ARG A 422 -15.79 -10.16 21.16
N LYS A 423 -14.73 -10.00 20.37
CA LYS A 423 -14.37 -10.83 19.21
C LYS A 423 -12.88 -11.20 19.32
N PRO A 424 -12.41 -12.20 18.56
CA PRO A 424 -11.00 -12.55 18.55
C PRO A 424 -10.10 -11.36 18.17
N LEU A 425 -9.15 -11.04 19.06
CA LEU A 425 -8.29 -9.86 18.95
C LEU A 425 -6.82 -10.28 19.04
N PHE A 426 -6.04 -9.89 18.03
CA PHE A 426 -4.59 -10.05 18.02
C PHE A 426 -3.96 -8.65 18.08
N VAL A 427 -3.05 -8.41 19.01
CA VAL A 427 -2.42 -7.10 19.22
C VAL A 427 -0.91 -7.24 19.13
N ILE A 428 -0.26 -6.32 18.44
CA ILE A 428 1.18 -6.18 18.39
C ILE A 428 1.52 -4.74 18.79
N VAL A 429 2.26 -4.57 19.87
CA VAL A 429 2.65 -3.25 20.41
C VAL A 429 4.17 -3.15 20.38
N ASP A 430 4.68 -2.26 19.54
CA ASP A 430 6.08 -1.88 19.44
C ASP A 430 6.27 -0.48 20.05
N SER A 431 6.62 -0.47 21.33
CA SER A 431 6.70 0.69 22.21
C SER A 431 7.54 0.37 23.45
N ASP A 432 8.24 1.38 23.98
CA ASP A 432 8.91 1.34 25.29
C ASP A 432 7.94 1.14 26.48
N ASN A 433 6.64 1.41 26.30
CA ASN A 433 5.59 1.07 27.26
C ASN A 433 4.67 -0.09 26.81
N SER A 434 5.11 -0.92 25.87
CA SER A 434 4.29 -2.01 25.32
C SER A 434 3.79 -3.00 26.37
N HIS A 435 4.57 -3.22 27.44
CA HIS A 435 4.25 -4.14 28.54
C HIS A 435 2.93 -3.81 29.26
N ALA A 436 2.47 -2.55 29.23
CA ALA A 436 1.17 -2.16 29.80
C ALA A 436 0.01 -2.95 29.18
N PHE A 437 0.13 -3.39 27.92
CA PHE A 437 -0.92 -4.11 27.21
C PHE A 437 -1.09 -5.57 27.64
N GLN A 438 -0.31 -6.06 28.60
CA GLN A 438 -0.64 -7.32 29.28
C GLN A 438 -1.85 -7.19 30.21
N TYR A 439 -2.27 -5.97 30.55
CA TYR A 439 -3.37 -5.67 31.48
C TYR A 439 -4.69 -5.33 30.76
N ILE A 440 -4.90 -5.83 29.54
CA ILE A 440 -6.19 -5.74 28.86
C ILE A 440 -7.22 -6.61 29.61
N PRO A 441 -8.38 -6.07 30.04
CA PRO A 441 -9.41 -6.85 30.72
C PRO A 441 -9.99 -7.99 29.85
N ARG A 442 -10.19 -9.18 30.43
CA ARG A 442 -10.63 -10.40 29.73
C ARG A 442 -11.98 -10.95 30.21
N TYR A 443 -13.06 -10.18 30.06
CA TYR A 443 -14.37 -10.59 30.59
C TYR A 443 -15.25 -11.42 29.63
N PHE A 444 -14.95 -11.47 28.33
CA PHE A 444 -15.82 -12.11 27.33
C PHE A 444 -15.41 -13.52 26.90
N GLY A 445 -14.27 -14.02 27.38
CA GLY A 445 -13.77 -15.37 27.06
C GLY A 445 -13.40 -15.59 25.58
N GLN A 446 -13.32 -14.52 24.78
CA GLN A 446 -12.83 -14.61 23.40
C GLN A 446 -11.30 -14.68 23.37
N PRO A 447 -10.71 -15.26 22.31
CA PRO A 447 -9.26 -15.35 22.19
C PRO A 447 -8.63 -13.96 22.07
N VAL A 448 -7.63 -13.68 22.91
CA VAL A 448 -6.83 -12.47 22.86
C VAL A 448 -5.36 -12.84 22.96
N LEU A 449 -4.55 -12.39 22.01
CA LEU A 449 -3.10 -12.54 22.03
C LEU A 449 -2.42 -11.20 21.80
N VAL A 450 -1.55 -10.80 22.71
CA VAL A 450 -0.76 -9.56 22.65
C VAL A 450 0.71 -9.93 22.53
N LEU A 451 1.39 -9.41 21.52
CA LEU A 451 2.84 -9.47 21.35
C LEU A 451 3.41 -8.07 21.66
N MET A 452 4.33 -7.99 22.61
CA MET A 452 4.90 -6.75 23.13
C MET A 452 6.40 -6.72 22.83
N SER A 453 6.88 -5.60 22.30
CA SER A 453 8.30 -5.36 22.10
C SER A 453 9.07 -5.35 23.43
N PRO A 454 10.41 -5.37 23.38
CA PRO A 454 11.22 -4.98 24.53
C PRO A 454 10.85 -3.59 25.06
N GLU A 455 11.06 -3.37 26.36
CA GLU A 455 10.92 -2.05 27.00
C GLU A 455 12.08 -1.12 26.61
N ASP A 456 13.25 -1.70 26.31
CA ASP A 456 14.44 -0.99 25.85
C ASP A 456 15.27 -1.89 24.92
N ILE A 457 16.30 -1.33 24.29
CA ILE A 457 17.30 -2.06 23.52
C ILE A 457 18.71 -1.68 24.01
N PRO A 458 19.76 -2.47 23.72
CA PRO A 458 21.10 -2.11 24.13
C PRO A 458 21.52 -0.74 23.57
N PRO A 459 22.24 0.09 24.35
CA PRO A 459 22.55 1.48 23.96
C PRO A 459 23.23 1.64 22.60
N SER A 460 23.98 0.63 22.15
CA SER A 460 24.61 0.59 20.82
C SER A 460 23.61 0.67 19.66
N PHE A 461 22.32 0.43 19.91
CA PHE A 461 21.27 0.44 18.89
C PHE A 461 20.30 1.62 19.00
N HIS A 462 20.41 2.47 20.03
CA HIS A 462 19.51 3.63 20.22
C HIS A 462 19.52 4.58 19.01
N ASP A 463 20.70 4.89 18.48
CA ASP A 463 20.85 5.76 17.30
C ASP A 463 20.18 5.18 16.04
N GLN A 464 19.89 3.87 16.01
CA GLN A 464 19.25 3.22 14.86
C GLN A 464 17.71 3.17 14.97
N GLN A 465 17.11 3.57 16.10
CA GLN A 465 15.66 3.48 16.30
C GLN A 465 14.85 4.34 15.32
N HIS A 466 15.41 5.48 14.88
CA HIS A 466 14.80 6.30 13.84
C HIS A 466 14.67 5.54 12.49
N LYS A 467 15.47 4.49 12.27
CA LYS A 467 15.45 3.60 11.09
C LYS A 467 14.57 2.35 11.29
N GLY A 468 13.56 2.48 12.13
CA GLY A 468 12.55 1.44 12.38
C GLY A 468 12.91 0.55 13.57
N ASN A 469 11.89 0.01 14.23
CA ASN A 469 12.06 -0.75 15.45
C ASN A 469 12.63 -2.16 15.20
N LEU A 470 13.49 -2.60 16.11
CA LEU A 470 14.12 -3.92 16.05
C LEU A 470 13.07 -5.05 16.16
N PHE A 471 12.06 -4.88 17.01
CA PHE A 471 11.01 -5.88 17.18
C PHE A 471 10.21 -6.07 15.89
N THR A 472 9.75 -4.98 15.27
CA THR A 472 9.14 -5.01 13.94
C THR A 472 10.06 -5.61 12.87
N LEU A 473 11.36 -5.33 12.91
CA LEU A 473 12.33 -5.94 11.99
C LEU A 473 12.37 -7.47 12.12
N PHE A 474 12.36 -8.01 13.34
CA PHE A 474 12.26 -9.46 13.56
C PHE A 474 10.95 -10.06 13.04
N LEU A 475 9.83 -9.38 13.26
CA LEU A 475 8.52 -9.83 12.74
C LEU A 475 8.44 -9.74 11.22
N HIS A 476 9.20 -8.86 10.59
CA HIS A 476 9.25 -8.67 9.14
C HIS A 476 10.23 -9.60 8.42
N SER A 477 11.48 -9.68 8.91
CA SER A 477 12.56 -10.46 8.33
C SER A 477 13.54 -10.90 9.45
N PRO A 478 13.35 -12.11 10.02
CA PRO A 478 14.19 -12.61 11.10
C PRO A 478 15.68 -12.67 10.76
N LEU A 479 16.02 -13.03 9.51
CA LEU A 479 17.42 -13.10 9.07
C LEU A 479 18.06 -11.71 8.92
N THR A 480 17.32 -10.72 8.39
CA THR A 480 17.79 -9.32 8.36
C THR A 480 18.00 -8.80 9.78
N ALA A 481 17.11 -9.15 10.72
CA ALA A 481 17.26 -8.76 12.12
C ALA A 481 18.52 -9.36 12.77
N ILE A 482 18.82 -10.64 12.52
CA ILE A 482 20.08 -11.26 12.97
C ILE A 482 21.28 -10.54 12.36
N CYS A 483 21.28 -10.31 11.04
CA CYS A 483 22.36 -9.59 10.38
C CYS A 483 22.57 -8.21 11.00
N PHE A 484 21.48 -7.48 11.27
CA PHE A 484 21.51 -6.17 11.90
C PHE A 484 22.14 -6.21 13.31
N ILE A 485 21.69 -7.09 14.21
CA ILE A 485 22.25 -7.14 15.58
C ILE A 485 23.68 -7.70 15.61
N CYS A 486 24.11 -8.40 14.55
CA CYS A 486 25.46 -8.92 14.38
C CYS A 486 26.36 -8.01 13.53
N ASN A 487 25.90 -6.81 13.15
CA ASN A 487 26.62 -5.86 12.28
C ASN A 487 27.04 -6.41 10.90
N ILE A 488 26.26 -7.32 10.34
CA ILE A 488 26.44 -7.83 8.98
C ILE A 488 25.67 -6.90 8.02
N THR A 489 26.41 -6.12 7.24
CA THR A 489 25.82 -5.16 6.27
C THR A 489 25.81 -5.68 4.83
N GLU A 490 26.57 -6.73 4.54
CA GLU A 490 26.64 -7.35 3.21
C GLU A 490 26.74 -8.87 3.33
N ILE A 491 26.02 -9.59 2.47
CA ILE A 491 25.97 -11.04 2.48
C ILE A 491 25.78 -11.61 1.07
N PRO A 492 26.59 -12.60 0.64
CA PRO A 492 26.36 -13.30 -0.62
C PRO A 492 25.02 -14.03 -0.62
N HIS A 493 24.32 -14.05 -1.76
CA HIS A 493 23.02 -14.68 -1.91
C HIS A 493 23.02 -16.16 -1.51
N THR A 494 24.08 -16.90 -1.85
CA THR A 494 24.22 -18.32 -1.48
C THR A 494 24.32 -18.52 0.03
N LEU A 495 25.00 -17.61 0.74
CA LEU A 495 25.08 -17.63 2.19
C LEU A 495 23.75 -17.20 2.82
N TRP A 496 23.06 -16.22 2.21
CA TRP A 496 21.71 -15.84 2.62
C TRP A 496 20.74 -17.03 2.53
N GLU A 497 20.69 -17.74 1.40
CA GLU A 497 19.83 -18.92 1.22
C GLU A 497 20.13 -20.02 2.24
N LYS A 498 21.42 -20.30 2.47
CA LYS A 498 21.84 -21.26 3.49
C LYS A 498 21.37 -20.85 4.89
N SER A 499 21.56 -19.59 5.26
CA SER A 499 21.10 -19.04 6.54
C SER A 499 19.58 -19.03 6.66
N GLN A 500 18.86 -18.71 5.59
CA GLN A 500 17.40 -18.75 5.54
C GLN A 500 16.87 -20.16 5.78
N SER A 501 17.54 -21.20 5.26
CA SER A 501 17.14 -22.59 5.54
C SER A 501 17.17 -22.95 7.03
N HIS A 502 18.10 -22.36 7.81
CA HIS A 502 18.11 -22.53 9.27
C HIS A 502 16.95 -21.79 9.94
N VAL A 503 16.58 -20.61 9.44
CA VAL A 503 15.38 -19.89 9.89
C VAL A 503 14.13 -20.74 9.63
N ASP A 504 13.98 -21.31 8.43
CA ASP A 504 12.80 -22.12 8.08
C ASP A 504 12.73 -23.40 8.92
N ARG A 505 13.89 -24.02 9.21
CA ARG A 505 14.00 -25.15 10.14
C ARG A 505 13.61 -24.76 11.56
N PHE A 506 14.01 -23.56 12.02
CA PHE A 506 13.55 -23.04 13.31
C PHE A 506 12.03 -22.90 13.32
N MET A 507 11.44 -22.29 12.29
CA MET A 507 9.99 -22.06 12.23
C MET A 507 9.22 -23.38 12.28
N SER A 508 9.74 -24.42 11.62
CA SER A 508 9.16 -25.76 11.61
C SER A 508 9.24 -26.44 12.98
N GLU A 509 10.37 -26.32 13.68
CA GLU A 509 10.54 -26.88 15.02
C GLU A 509 9.71 -26.12 16.07
N ALA A 510 9.69 -24.79 16.01
CA ALA A 510 8.87 -23.96 16.90
C ALA A 510 7.38 -24.24 16.71
N SER A 511 6.94 -24.45 15.47
CA SER A 511 5.59 -24.91 15.11
C SER A 511 5.24 -26.24 15.80
N ARG A 512 6.12 -27.23 15.70
CA ARG A 512 5.93 -28.56 16.33
C ARG A 512 5.86 -28.46 17.85
N LEU A 513 6.69 -27.62 18.47
CA LEU A 513 6.70 -27.40 19.92
C LEU A 513 5.41 -26.70 20.38
N LEU A 514 4.96 -25.68 19.66
CA LEU A 514 3.75 -24.92 19.99
C LEU A 514 2.52 -25.83 20.05
N VAL A 515 2.35 -26.72 19.08
CA VAL A 515 1.19 -27.64 19.00
C VAL A 515 1.25 -28.77 20.03
N LYS A 516 2.46 -29.17 20.44
CA LYS A 516 2.66 -30.23 21.44
C LYS A 516 2.72 -29.71 22.89
N CYS A 517 2.80 -28.39 23.07
CA CYS A 517 2.87 -27.75 24.38
C CYS A 517 1.59 -28.04 25.17
N ARG A 518 1.73 -28.66 26.35
CA ARG A 518 0.57 -29.11 27.14
C ARG A 518 -0.12 -27.95 27.86
N ASN A 519 0.68 -26.99 28.33
CA ASN A 519 0.21 -25.86 29.14
C ASN A 519 0.18 -24.55 28.36
N ILE A 520 -0.15 -24.59 27.06
CA ILE A 520 -0.31 -23.38 26.26
C ILE A 520 -1.73 -22.84 26.38
N ASP A 521 -1.86 -21.51 26.48
CA ASP A 521 -3.17 -20.87 26.40
C ASP A 521 -3.83 -21.18 25.03
N PRO A 522 -5.10 -21.60 25.00
CA PRO A 522 -5.79 -21.95 23.76
C PRO A 522 -5.76 -20.88 22.67
N ALA A 523 -5.65 -19.60 23.05
CA ALA A 523 -5.59 -18.48 22.11
C ALA A 523 -4.48 -18.65 21.08
N PHE A 524 -3.29 -19.13 21.48
CA PHE A 524 -2.18 -19.36 20.54
C PHE A 524 -2.58 -20.34 19.44
N LEU A 525 -3.20 -21.46 19.79
CA LEU A 525 -3.60 -22.51 18.83
C LEU A 525 -4.77 -22.06 17.94
N GLN A 526 -5.69 -21.25 18.48
CA GLN A 526 -6.81 -20.70 17.72
C GLN A 526 -6.36 -19.72 16.64
N PHE A 527 -5.37 -18.87 16.94
CA PHE A 527 -4.79 -17.93 15.96
C PHE A 527 -3.82 -18.61 14.99
N TYR A 528 -3.09 -19.64 15.44
CA TYR A 528 -2.08 -20.35 14.65
C TYR A 528 -2.62 -21.04 13.37
N GLY A 529 -3.93 -21.25 13.26
CA GLY A 529 -4.55 -21.78 12.04
C GLY A 529 -4.39 -20.87 10.82
N ASP A 530 -4.39 -19.55 11.03
CA ASP A 530 -4.23 -18.56 9.96
C ASP A 530 -2.75 -18.40 9.55
N ASP A 531 -2.47 -18.28 8.24
CA ASP A 531 -1.08 -18.23 7.77
C ASP A 531 -0.30 -17.01 8.29
N PHE A 532 -0.93 -15.83 8.34
CA PHE A 532 -0.27 -14.60 8.75
C PHE A 532 -0.08 -14.55 10.26
N LEU A 533 -1.10 -14.96 11.02
CA LEU A 533 -0.99 -15.03 12.47
C LEU A 533 0.02 -16.08 12.91
N ARG A 534 0.04 -17.25 12.24
CA ARG A 534 1.08 -18.28 12.43
C ARG A 534 2.48 -17.71 12.18
N LEU A 535 2.66 -17.02 11.05
CA LEU A 535 3.93 -16.38 10.72
C LEU A 535 4.39 -15.43 11.83
N LEU A 536 3.51 -14.54 12.30
CA LEU A 536 3.83 -13.57 13.34
C LEU A 536 4.16 -14.23 14.69
N ILE A 537 3.41 -15.26 15.10
CA ILE A 537 3.68 -16.02 16.33
C ILE A 537 5.06 -16.70 16.24
N LEU A 538 5.37 -17.38 15.14
CA LEU A 538 6.64 -18.11 15.01
C LEU A 538 7.83 -17.16 14.91
N ARG A 539 7.70 -16.02 14.21
CA ARG A 539 8.73 -14.98 14.17
C ARG A 539 8.91 -14.29 15.53
N PHE A 540 7.85 -14.15 16.32
CA PHE A 540 7.94 -13.70 17.70
C PHE A 540 8.74 -14.68 18.57
N ILE A 541 8.48 -15.99 18.47
CA ILE A 541 9.26 -17.01 19.17
C ILE A 541 10.74 -16.94 18.76
N PHE A 542 11.01 -16.80 17.45
CA PHE A 542 12.37 -16.61 16.95
C PHE A 542 13.06 -15.40 17.57
N CYS A 543 12.37 -14.25 17.58
CA CYS A 543 12.85 -13.03 18.23
C CYS A 543 13.20 -13.25 19.71
N ARG A 544 12.30 -13.87 20.49
CA ARG A 544 12.55 -14.18 21.90
C ARG A 544 13.81 -15.02 22.10
N VAL A 545 13.94 -16.11 21.35
CA VAL A 545 15.06 -17.05 21.51
C VAL A 545 16.38 -16.42 21.08
N VAL A 546 16.41 -15.69 19.96
CA VAL A 546 17.63 -15.03 19.47
C VAL A 546 18.13 -13.98 20.44
N LEU A 547 17.25 -13.06 20.88
CA LEU A 547 17.64 -12.00 21.80
C LEU A 547 18.13 -12.56 23.13
N ARG A 548 17.48 -13.62 23.66
CA ARG A 548 17.91 -14.28 24.90
C ARG A 548 19.29 -14.96 24.80
N LEU A 549 19.70 -15.41 23.61
CA LEU A 549 21.00 -16.05 23.39
C LEU A 549 22.12 -15.04 23.08
N HIS A 550 21.78 -13.83 22.63
CA HIS A 550 22.74 -12.83 22.23
C HIS A 550 23.34 -12.10 23.44
N ARG A 551 24.67 -12.01 23.52
CA ARG A 551 25.40 -11.48 24.70
C ARG A 551 25.00 -10.07 25.12
N LEU A 552 24.67 -9.21 24.15
CA LEU A 552 24.22 -7.83 24.42
C LEU A 552 22.78 -7.70 24.94
N PHE A 553 21.93 -8.71 24.75
CA PHE A 553 20.49 -8.61 25.01
C PHE A 553 20.06 -9.36 26.29
N MET A 554 20.99 -9.60 27.22
CA MET A 554 20.76 -10.43 28.43
C MET A 554 19.88 -9.77 29.50
N ASN A 555 19.65 -8.45 29.43
CA ASN A 555 18.78 -7.76 30.39
C ASN A 555 17.31 -8.12 30.11
N ASN A 556 16.53 -8.36 31.17
CA ASN A 556 15.09 -8.66 31.08
C ASN A 556 14.29 -7.56 30.36
N ASN A 557 14.74 -6.30 30.40
CA ASN A 557 14.10 -5.18 29.71
C ASN A 557 14.27 -5.27 28.18
N PHE A 558 15.27 -6.03 27.72
CA PHE A 558 15.56 -6.25 26.29
C PHE A 558 14.78 -7.46 25.72
N SER A 559 14.01 -8.16 26.54
CA SER A 559 13.20 -9.31 26.08
C SER A 559 11.80 -8.86 25.68
N PRO A 560 11.35 -9.18 24.45
CA PRO A 560 9.93 -9.07 24.11
C PRO A 560 9.09 -10.04 24.97
N ARG A 561 7.80 -9.73 25.12
CA ARG A 561 6.85 -10.47 25.97
C ARG A 561 5.54 -10.74 25.24
N SER A 562 4.78 -11.71 25.71
CA SER A 562 3.43 -11.97 25.20
C SER A 562 2.42 -12.07 26.33
N HIS A 563 1.17 -11.76 26.02
CA HIS A 563 0.04 -12.02 26.90
C HIS A 563 -1.05 -12.76 26.12
N PRO A 564 -1.37 -14.02 26.44
CA PRO A 564 -0.83 -14.83 27.54
C PRO A 564 0.68 -15.12 27.37
N PRO A 565 1.41 -15.39 28.47
CA PRO A 565 2.82 -15.74 28.37
C PRO A 565 3.01 -17.09 27.68
N LEU A 566 4.03 -17.19 26.82
CA LEU A 566 4.50 -18.46 26.29
C LEU A 566 5.19 -19.30 27.39
N SER A 567 5.11 -20.62 27.29
CA SER A 567 5.84 -21.52 28.19
C SER A 567 7.35 -21.39 27.96
N GLU A 568 8.07 -20.87 28.96
CA GLU A 568 9.53 -20.82 28.94
C GLU A 568 10.14 -22.24 28.82
N PRO A 569 9.82 -23.22 29.70
CA PRO A 569 10.47 -24.54 29.64
C PRO A 569 10.02 -25.39 28.44
N GLU A 570 8.73 -25.35 28.05
CA GLU A 570 8.23 -26.23 26.98
C GLU A 570 8.50 -25.69 25.57
N ILE A 571 8.79 -24.39 25.42
CA ILE A 571 9.00 -23.76 24.11
C ILE A 571 10.33 -23.00 24.08
N LEU A 572 10.47 -21.93 24.86
CA LEU A 572 11.55 -20.94 24.65
C LEU A 572 12.93 -21.44 25.08
N GLU A 573 12.99 -22.33 26.06
CA GLU A 573 14.24 -22.90 26.58
C GLU A 573 14.63 -24.22 25.92
N GLN A 574 13.81 -24.72 24.99
CA GLN A 574 14.03 -26.00 24.33
C GLN A 574 15.39 -26.04 23.62
N PRO A 575 16.24 -27.06 23.91
CA PRO A 575 17.56 -27.18 23.31
C PRO A 575 17.52 -27.26 21.78
N SER A 576 16.46 -27.84 21.20
CA SER A 576 16.30 -27.96 19.75
C SER A 576 16.25 -26.60 19.05
N LEU A 577 15.52 -25.62 19.61
CA LEU A 577 15.47 -24.25 19.07
C LEU A 577 16.82 -23.55 19.21
N LYS A 578 17.43 -23.63 20.40
CA LYS A 578 18.74 -23.01 20.66
C LYS A 578 19.81 -23.55 19.72
N LYS A 579 19.86 -24.86 19.50
CA LYS A 579 20.80 -25.51 18.57
C LYS A 579 20.67 -24.98 17.15
N VAL A 580 19.43 -24.79 16.67
CA VAL A 580 19.21 -24.22 15.32
C VAL A 580 19.76 -22.80 15.21
N ILE A 581 19.57 -21.96 16.24
CA ILE A 581 20.14 -20.60 16.27
C ILE A 581 21.67 -20.65 16.29
N ILE A 582 22.26 -21.53 17.09
CA ILE A 582 23.72 -21.67 17.18
C ILE A 582 24.34 -22.13 15.85
N GLU A 583 23.70 -23.07 15.15
CA GLU A 583 24.14 -23.47 13.81
C GLU A 583 24.02 -22.31 12.80
N LEU A 584 22.93 -21.54 12.84
CA LEU A 584 22.74 -20.36 12.00
C LEU A 584 23.84 -19.32 12.20
N VAL A 585 24.10 -18.92 13.45
CA VAL A 585 25.11 -17.89 13.74
C VAL A 585 26.54 -18.39 13.51
N SER A 586 26.76 -19.71 13.52
CA SER A 586 28.03 -20.31 13.10
C SER A 586 28.21 -20.26 11.58
N VAL A 587 27.13 -20.49 10.81
CA VAL A 587 27.15 -20.32 9.35
C VAL A 587 27.41 -18.87 8.95
N LEU A 588 26.91 -17.91 9.72
CA LEU A 588 27.14 -16.49 9.54
C LEU A 588 28.49 -16.00 10.11
N ASP A 589 29.30 -16.87 10.71
CA ASP A 589 30.58 -16.55 11.35
C ASP A 589 30.50 -15.48 12.47
N VAL A 590 29.41 -15.51 13.25
CA VAL A 590 29.13 -14.57 14.36
C VAL A 590 28.80 -15.29 15.67
N ARG A 591 29.23 -16.56 15.81
CA ARG A 591 28.99 -17.41 16.99
C ARG A 591 29.49 -16.81 18.30
N ASN A 592 30.59 -16.05 18.23
CA ASN A 592 31.22 -15.34 19.35
C ASN A 592 30.31 -14.27 19.99
N MET A 593 29.27 -13.79 19.30
CA MET A 593 28.30 -12.82 19.83
C MET A 593 27.20 -13.49 20.68
N PHE A 594 27.13 -14.82 20.69
CA PHE A 594 26.11 -15.61 21.36
C PHE A 594 26.70 -16.43 22.52
N ASN A 595 25.87 -16.75 23.51
CA ASN A 595 26.28 -17.57 24.65
C ASN A 595 26.48 -19.04 24.27
N GLU A 596 27.32 -19.76 25.01
CA GLU A 596 27.45 -21.21 24.88
C GLU A 596 26.16 -21.89 25.36
N ILE A 597 25.76 -22.99 24.70
CA ILE A 597 24.66 -23.82 25.19
C ILE A 597 25.33 -24.87 26.05
N GLU A 598 24.96 -24.96 27.33
CA GLU A 598 25.33 -26.11 28.14
C GLU A 598 24.67 -27.35 27.50
N GLU A 599 25.49 -28.27 26.96
CA GLU A 599 25.02 -29.59 26.55
C GLU A 599 24.63 -30.33 27.84
N THR A 600 23.34 -30.32 28.19
CA THR A 600 22.81 -31.27 29.14
C THR A 600 22.79 -32.64 28.45
N ASP A 601 23.78 -33.46 28.78
CA ASP A 601 23.89 -34.89 28.44
C ASP A 601 22.63 -35.70 28.78
#